data_AF-A0A958DW46-F1
#
_entry.id   AF-A0A958DW46-F1
#
_cell.length_a   1.000
_cell.length_b   1.000
_cell.length_c   1.000
_cell.angle_alpha   90.00
_cell.angle_beta   90.00
_cell.angle_gamma   90.00
#
_symmetry.space_group_name_H-M   'P 1'
#
loop_
_entity.id
_entity.type
_entity.pdbx_description
1 polymer ?
#
loop_
_entity_poly.entity_id
_entity_poly.type
_entity_poly.pdbx_seq_one_letter_code
_entity_poly.pdbx_strand_id
1 'polypeptide(L)'
;TTYVVVSGTQFRDDMVLFMIDVIEVKAAEDDLIIIDPDAMLREIEMNGKVALYGIYFDTGKWDIRPESNETLAAVATLLKNNPKMKLYIVGHTDDTGGLQMNLDLSKNRAQSVVKTMVETYGIADNRLAAFGAGPHAPASTNRTADGRQLNRRVELVEQLPQ
;
A
#
# COMPACT_ATOMS: atom_id res chain seq x y z
N THR A 1 17.93 -16.29 4.95
CA THR A 1 18.29 -17.62 4.41
C THR A 1 18.56 -17.51 2.93
N THR A 2 19.71 -17.96 2.46
CA THR A 2 20.02 -17.97 1.02
C THR A 2 19.82 -19.36 0.46
N TYR A 3 19.04 -19.47 -0.61
CA TYR A 3 18.87 -20.68 -1.40
C TYR A 3 19.65 -20.51 -2.69
N VAL A 4 20.38 -21.57 -3.08
CA VAL A 4 20.98 -21.65 -4.40
C VAL A 4 20.26 -22.77 -5.13
N VAL A 5 19.55 -22.41 -6.19
CA VAL A 5 18.91 -23.38 -7.08
C VAL A 5 19.80 -23.53 -8.29
N VAL A 6 20.34 -24.73 -8.48
CA VAL A 6 21.08 -25.09 -9.69
C VAL A 6 20.21 -26.04 -10.48
N SER A 7 19.87 -25.64 -11.70
CA SER A 7 19.18 -26.51 -12.65
C SER A 7 20.09 -26.75 -13.85
N GLY A 8 20.20 -28.01 -14.26
CA GLY A 8 20.98 -28.44 -15.41
C GLY A 8 20.05 -29.02 -16.46
N THR A 9 20.21 -28.61 -17.72
CA THR A 9 19.51 -29.20 -18.85
C THR A 9 20.52 -29.52 -19.95
N GLN A 10 20.49 -30.76 -20.44
CA GLN A 10 21.20 -31.13 -21.66
C GLN A 10 20.55 -30.38 -22.82
N PHE A 11 21.25 -29.40 -23.39
CA PHE A 11 20.70 -28.58 -24.47
C PHE A 11 20.97 -29.22 -25.84
N ARG A 12 22.16 -29.84 -26.00
CA ARG A 12 22.59 -30.65 -27.15
C ARG A 12 23.61 -31.68 -26.70
N ASP A 13 23.93 -32.71 -27.50
CA ASP A 13 24.81 -33.82 -27.12
C ASP A 13 26.20 -33.41 -26.58
N ASP A 14 26.71 -32.24 -26.98
CA ASP A 14 28.00 -31.68 -26.56
C ASP A 14 27.89 -30.49 -25.60
N MET A 15 26.67 -30.08 -25.20
CA MET A 15 26.46 -28.88 -24.39
C MET A 15 25.37 -29.06 -23.33
N VAL A 16 25.77 -28.83 -22.07
CA VAL A 16 24.88 -28.75 -20.91
C VAL A 16 24.78 -27.30 -20.48
N LEU A 17 23.55 -26.80 -20.33
CA LEU A 17 23.30 -25.49 -19.76
C LEU A 17 23.00 -25.65 -18.27
N PHE A 18 23.73 -24.89 -17.44
CA PHE A 18 23.40 -24.73 -16.03
C PHE A 18 22.84 -23.32 -15.81
N MET A 19 21.71 -23.26 -15.13
CA MET A 19 21.13 -22.03 -14.63
C MET A 19 21.27 -22.04 -13.10
N ILE A 20 21.85 -20.96 -12.59
CA ILE A 20 22.09 -20.77 -11.16
C ILE A 20 21.27 -19.58 -10.71
N ASP A 21 20.22 -19.85 -9.96
CA ASP A 21 19.44 -18.82 -9.29
C ASP A 21 19.87 -18.73 -7.84
N VAL A 22 20.39 -17.56 -7.45
CA VAL A 22 20.69 -17.24 -6.05
C VAL A 22 19.49 -16.50 -5.49
N ILE A 23 18.73 -17.17 -4.64
CA ILE A 23 17.52 -16.63 -4.01
C ILE A 23 17.86 -16.30 -2.57
N GLU A 24 18.09 -15.02 -2.29
CA GLU A 24 18.27 -14.54 -0.93
C GLU A 24 16.90 -14.26 -0.30
N VAL A 25 16.41 -15.18 0.55
CA VAL A 25 15.21 -14.96 1.35
C VAL A 25 15.62 -14.27 2.63
N LYS A 26 15.58 -12.95 2.62
CA LYS A 26 15.53 -12.18 3.88
C LYS A 26 14.10 -12.29 4.42
N ALA A 27 13.96 -12.34 5.74
CA ALA A 27 12.70 -11.86 6.31
C ALA A 27 12.52 -10.44 5.77
N ALA A 28 11.32 -10.07 5.32
CA ALA A 28 11.05 -8.68 4.96
C ALA A 28 11.17 -7.83 6.24
N GLU A 29 12.40 -7.51 6.63
CA GLU A 29 12.75 -6.36 7.46
C GLU A 29 12.91 -5.19 6.50
N ASP A 30 11.83 -4.89 5.78
CA ASP A 30 11.78 -3.78 4.86
C ASP A 30 10.84 -2.76 5.46
N ASP A 31 11.36 -1.55 5.59
CA ASP A 31 10.64 -0.37 6.01
C ASP A 31 9.36 -0.26 5.17
N LEU A 32 8.25 -0.80 5.69
CA LEU A 32 6.94 -0.87 5.01
C LEU A 32 6.44 0.54 4.63
N ILE A 33 7.07 1.55 5.19
CA ILE A 33 6.86 2.96 4.92
C ILE A 33 7.56 3.30 3.60
N ILE A 34 6.82 3.16 2.49
CA ILE A 34 7.23 3.71 1.21
C ILE A 34 6.99 5.23 1.25
N ILE A 35 8.06 6.02 1.22
CA ILE A 35 8.03 7.50 1.17
C ILE A 35 8.64 8.05 -0.14
N ASP A 36 9.02 7.18 -1.07
CA ASP A 36 9.49 7.56 -2.40
C ASP A 36 8.32 7.58 -3.41
N PRO A 37 7.96 8.74 -3.98
CA PRO A 37 6.91 8.84 -5.00
C PRO A 37 7.12 7.91 -6.21
N ASP A 38 8.37 7.72 -6.64
CA ASP A 38 8.66 6.87 -7.81
C ASP A 38 8.49 5.39 -7.47
N ALA A 39 8.79 4.99 -6.24
CA ALA A 39 8.50 3.65 -5.74
C ALA A 39 6.99 3.40 -5.65
N MET A 40 6.22 4.38 -5.14
CA MET A 40 4.76 4.29 -5.13
C MET A 40 4.18 4.14 -6.54
N LEU A 41 4.69 4.93 -7.50
CA LEU A 41 4.25 4.84 -8.90
C LEU A 41 4.49 3.45 -9.47
N ARG A 42 5.72 2.90 -9.30
CA ARG A 42 6.05 1.55 -9.78
C ARG A 42 5.13 0.49 -9.19
N GLU A 43 4.86 0.55 -7.89
CA GLU A 43 3.94 -0.39 -7.23
C GLU A 43 2.52 -0.28 -7.80
N ILE A 44 2.02 0.94 -8.03
CA ILE A 44 0.71 1.15 -8.64
C ILE A 44 0.67 0.58 -10.07
N GLU A 45 1.69 0.83 -10.89
CA GLU A 45 1.74 0.34 -12.27
C GLU A 45 1.85 -1.19 -12.34
N MET A 46 2.59 -1.80 -11.41
CA MET A 46 2.81 -3.26 -11.41
C MET A 46 1.63 -4.02 -10.78
N ASN A 47 1.05 -3.50 -9.71
CA ASN A 47 0.08 -4.22 -8.87
C ASN A 47 -1.32 -3.60 -8.86
N GLY A 48 -1.50 -2.47 -9.54
CA GLY A 48 -2.73 -1.66 -9.52
C GLY A 48 -2.92 -0.86 -8.24
N LYS A 49 -2.03 -0.99 -7.24
CA LYS A 49 -2.13 -0.34 -5.93
C LYS A 49 -0.83 -0.34 -5.14
N VAL A 50 -0.75 0.54 -4.13
CA VAL A 50 0.32 0.55 -3.12
C VAL A 50 -0.26 0.81 -1.72
N ALA A 51 0.28 0.13 -0.71
CA ALA A 51 -0.10 0.33 0.69
C ALA A 51 0.73 1.46 1.34
N LEU A 52 0.08 2.31 2.12
CA LEU A 52 0.67 3.42 2.86
C LEU A 52 0.68 3.10 4.35
N TYR A 53 1.75 2.48 4.83
CA TYR A 53 1.90 2.14 6.26
C TYR A 53 2.32 3.33 7.14
N GLY A 54 2.77 4.42 6.52
CA GLY A 54 3.15 5.66 7.21
C GLY A 54 2.01 6.67 7.41
N ILE A 55 0.74 6.24 7.39
CA ILE A 55 -0.41 7.09 7.72
C ILE A 55 -1.02 6.63 9.05
N TYR A 56 -0.96 7.51 10.06
CA TYR A 56 -1.26 7.16 11.44
C TYR A 56 -2.54 7.82 11.96
N PHE A 57 -3.29 7.05 12.73
CA PHE A 57 -4.51 7.47 13.41
C PHE A 57 -4.51 6.95 14.84
N ASP A 58 -5.14 7.70 15.76
CA ASP A 58 -5.45 7.16 17.08
C ASP A 58 -6.54 6.07 17.00
N THR A 59 -6.60 5.23 18.03
CA THR A 59 -7.61 4.16 18.16
C THR A 59 -9.02 4.72 18.03
N GLY A 60 -9.81 4.17 17.11
CA GLY A 60 -11.20 4.58 16.87
C GLY A 60 -11.36 5.97 16.24
N LYS A 61 -10.27 6.67 15.89
CA LYS A 61 -10.29 7.99 15.28
C LYS A 61 -9.87 7.96 13.81
N TRP A 62 -10.19 9.05 13.11
CA TRP A 62 -9.83 9.32 11.72
C TRP A 62 -9.09 10.66 11.55
N ASP A 63 -8.72 11.33 12.64
CA ASP A 63 -7.80 12.47 12.59
C ASP A 63 -6.39 11.97 12.26
N ILE A 64 -5.80 12.48 11.18
CA ILE A 64 -4.45 12.10 10.77
C ILE A 64 -3.45 12.71 11.73
N ARG A 65 -2.53 11.89 12.23
CA ARG A 65 -1.47 12.37 13.12
C ARG A 65 -0.32 13.03 12.35
N PRO A 66 0.38 14.01 12.95
CA PRO A 66 1.49 14.72 12.31
C PRO A 66 2.63 13.84 11.82
N GLU A 67 2.86 12.66 12.43
CA GLU A 67 3.86 11.69 11.99
C GLU A 67 3.60 11.17 10.55
N SER A 68 2.40 11.40 10.01
CA SER A 68 2.03 11.02 8.65
C SER A 68 2.50 12.00 7.58
N ASN A 69 3.01 13.17 7.98
CA ASN A 69 3.27 14.29 7.07
C ASN A 69 4.27 13.95 5.95
N GLU A 70 5.28 13.14 6.23
CA GLU A 70 6.27 12.72 5.23
C GLU A 70 5.62 11.85 4.14
N THR A 71 4.88 10.82 4.54
CA THR A 71 4.11 9.97 3.63
C THR A 71 3.10 10.78 2.82
N LEU A 72 2.34 11.68 3.47
CA LEU A 72 1.37 12.53 2.79
C LEU A 72 2.04 13.47 1.77
N ALA A 73 3.21 14.02 2.10
CA ALA A 73 3.98 14.86 1.18
C ALA A 73 4.48 14.05 -0.03
N ALA A 74 4.91 12.81 0.16
CA ALA A 74 5.29 11.91 -0.93
C ALA A 74 4.11 11.61 -1.87
N VAL A 75 2.93 11.30 -1.32
CA VAL A 75 1.70 11.10 -2.11
C VAL A 75 1.32 12.37 -2.88
N ALA A 76 1.45 13.54 -2.27
CA ALA A 76 1.19 14.81 -2.94
C ALA A 76 2.17 15.05 -4.10
N THR A 77 3.45 14.74 -3.91
CA THR A 77 4.47 14.83 -4.98
C THR A 77 4.16 13.87 -6.12
N LEU A 78 3.81 12.61 -5.82
CA LEU A 78 3.37 11.63 -6.83
C LEU A 78 2.22 12.21 -7.69
N LEU A 79 1.19 12.74 -7.04
CA LEU A 79 0.02 13.29 -7.73
C LEU A 79 0.33 14.56 -8.53
N LYS A 80 1.25 15.41 -8.05
CA LYS A 80 1.68 16.62 -8.76
C LYS A 80 2.50 16.29 -10.00
N ASN A 81 3.40 15.30 -9.90
CA ASN A 81 4.20 14.83 -11.03
C ASN A 81 3.34 14.14 -12.10
N ASN A 82 2.19 13.58 -11.72
CA ASN A 82 1.31 12.82 -12.60
C ASN A 82 -0.08 13.46 -12.70
N PRO A 83 -0.27 14.60 -13.38
CA PRO A 83 -1.51 15.40 -13.30
C PRO A 83 -2.77 14.71 -13.84
N LYS A 84 -2.61 13.66 -14.66
CA LYS A 84 -3.73 12.85 -15.19
C LYS A 84 -4.13 11.69 -14.29
N MET A 85 -3.26 11.31 -13.34
CA MET A 85 -3.50 10.18 -12.45
C MET A 85 -4.70 10.47 -11.55
N LYS A 86 -5.57 9.48 -11.45
CA LYS A 86 -6.68 9.43 -10.51
C LYS A 86 -6.55 8.19 -9.64
N LEU A 87 -6.88 8.32 -8.36
CA LEU A 87 -6.71 7.26 -7.39
C LEU A 87 -7.96 7.09 -6.53
N TYR A 88 -8.29 5.85 -6.22
CA TYR A 88 -9.10 5.54 -5.06
C TYR A 88 -8.21 5.52 -3.82
N ILE A 89 -8.66 6.17 -2.74
CA ILE A 89 -8.06 6.06 -1.42
C ILE A 89 -8.88 5.05 -0.65
N VAL A 90 -8.31 3.90 -0.29
CA VAL A 90 -9.04 2.80 0.35
C VAL A 90 -8.52 2.58 1.75
N GLY A 91 -9.39 2.78 2.75
CA GLY A 91 -9.07 2.48 4.14
C GLY A 91 -9.35 1.02 4.49
N HIS A 92 -8.53 0.45 5.38
CA HIS A 92 -8.69 -0.88 5.93
C HIS A 92 -8.62 -0.86 7.47
N THR A 93 -9.24 -1.85 8.10
CA THR A 93 -9.10 -2.13 9.53
C THR A 93 -8.66 -3.57 9.75
N ASP A 94 -8.25 -3.88 10.99
CA ASP A 94 -8.28 -5.26 11.48
C ASP A 94 -9.71 -5.70 11.83
N ASP A 95 -9.86 -6.92 12.33
CA ASP A 95 -11.14 -7.53 12.72
C ASP A 95 -11.61 -7.19 14.14
N THR A 96 -10.93 -6.29 14.85
CA THR A 96 -11.30 -5.91 16.21
C THR A 96 -12.48 -4.95 16.19
N GLY A 97 -13.51 -5.21 17.00
CA GLY A 97 -14.69 -4.36 17.11
C GLY A 97 -15.84 -4.79 16.20
N GLY A 98 -16.82 -3.90 16.02
CA GLY A 98 -18.01 -4.18 15.21
C GLY A 98 -17.78 -3.99 13.72
N LEU A 99 -18.32 -4.89 12.89
CA LEU A 99 -18.16 -4.83 11.43
C LEU A 99 -18.57 -3.47 10.85
N GLN A 100 -19.78 -2.99 11.18
CA GLN A 100 -20.28 -1.72 10.67
C GLN A 100 -19.39 -0.54 11.12
N MET A 101 -18.95 -0.55 12.38
CA MET A 101 -18.03 0.45 12.91
C MET A 101 -16.71 0.46 12.13
N ASN A 102 -16.18 -0.71 11.76
CA ASN A 102 -14.95 -0.82 10.99
C ASN A 102 -15.11 -0.36 9.53
N LEU A 103 -16.26 -0.63 8.91
CA LEU A 103 -16.60 -0.11 7.59
C LEU A 103 -16.67 1.43 7.60
N ASP A 104 -17.34 2.00 8.60
CA ASP A 104 -17.44 3.46 8.74
C ASP A 104 -16.08 4.09 9.06
N LEU A 105 -15.32 3.50 9.99
CA LEU A 105 -14.00 3.98 10.39
C LEU A 105 -13.01 3.97 9.22
N SER A 106 -12.95 2.88 8.46
CA SER A 106 -12.07 2.79 7.29
C SER A 106 -12.42 3.82 6.21
N LYS A 107 -13.72 4.04 5.95
CA LYS A 107 -14.18 5.06 5.01
C LYS A 107 -13.84 6.47 5.49
N ASN A 108 -14.08 6.78 6.77
CA ASN A 108 -13.75 8.10 7.34
C ASN A 108 -12.24 8.39 7.28
N ARG A 109 -11.39 7.39 7.55
CA ARG A 109 -9.93 7.53 7.42
C ARG A 109 -9.50 7.83 5.98
N ALA A 110 -10.06 7.14 5.00
CA ALA A 110 -9.82 7.44 3.59
C ALA A 110 -10.28 8.86 3.22
N GLN A 111 -11.44 9.29 3.72
CA GLN A 111 -11.94 10.65 3.52
C GLN A 111 -11.02 11.71 4.15
N SER A 112 -10.47 11.47 5.34
CA SER A 112 -9.48 12.37 5.94
C SER A 112 -8.26 12.54 5.06
N VAL A 113 -7.75 11.46 4.47
CA VAL A 113 -6.59 11.53 3.54
C VAL A 113 -6.94 12.36 2.31
N VAL A 114 -8.10 12.13 1.68
CA VAL A 114 -8.57 12.95 0.55
C VAL A 114 -8.67 14.42 0.95
N LYS A 115 -9.32 14.72 2.07
CA LYS A 115 -9.48 16.07 2.60
C LYS A 115 -8.12 16.76 2.78
N THR A 116 -7.16 16.08 3.40
CA THR A 116 -5.79 16.61 3.57
C THR A 116 -5.09 16.86 2.23
N MET A 117 -5.22 15.95 1.25
CA MET A 117 -4.66 16.15 -0.09
C MET A 117 -5.23 17.39 -0.78
N VAL A 118 -6.54 17.63 -0.64
CA VAL A 118 -7.22 18.78 -1.24
C VAL A 118 -6.86 20.07 -0.50
N GLU A 119 -7.09 20.12 0.81
CA GLU A 119 -7.01 21.35 1.60
C GLU A 119 -5.56 21.79 1.87
N THR A 120 -4.66 20.85 2.13
CA THR A 120 -3.27 21.16 2.51
C THR A 120 -2.33 21.14 1.29
N TYR A 121 -2.50 20.18 0.38
CA TYR A 121 -1.57 19.98 -0.73
C TYR A 121 -2.06 20.52 -2.08
N GLY A 122 -3.32 20.96 -2.15
CA GLY A 122 -3.91 21.58 -3.34
C GLY A 122 -4.19 20.59 -4.48
N ILE A 123 -4.40 19.31 -4.17
CA ILE A 123 -4.80 18.32 -5.18
C ILE A 123 -6.28 18.56 -5.55
N ALA A 124 -6.60 18.52 -6.84
CA ALA A 124 -7.99 18.67 -7.28
C ALA A 124 -8.87 17.51 -6.78
N ASP A 125 -10.02 17.83 -6.20
CA ASP A 125 -10.95 16.89 -5.57
C ASP A 125 -11.40 15.76 -6.52
N ASN A 126 -11.63 16.07 -7.79
CA ASN A 126 -12.05 15.10 -8.81
C ASN A 126 -10.98 14.05 -9.19
N ARG A 127 -9.79 14.11 -8.60
CA ARG A 127 -8.70 13.14 -8.81
C ARG A 127 -8.70 12.03 -7.78
N LEU A 128 -9.39 12.20 -6.66
CA LEU A 128 -9.36 11.27 -5.54
C LEU A 128 -10.78 10.87 -5.14
N ALA A 129 -10.97 9.60 -4.81
CA ALA A 129 -12.24 9.12 -4.27
C ALA A 129 -12.01 8.16 -3.09
N ALA A 130 -12.68 8.42 -1.97
CA ALA A 130 -12.50 7.66 -0.73
C ALA A 130 -13.45 6.45 -0.62
N PHE A 131 -12.90 5.30 -0.27
CA PHE A 131 -13.64 4.06 0.00
C PHE A 131 -13.14 3.39 1.30
N GLY A 132 -14.01 2.61 1.92
CA GLY A 132 -13.68 1.82 3.11
C GLY A 132 -13.93 0.34 2.87
N ALA A 133 -12.91 -0.48 3.07
CA ALA A 133 -13.02 -1.94 2.97
C ALA A 133 -13.31 -2.61 4.33
N GLY A 134 -13.18 -1.86 5.43
CA GLY A 134 -13.24 -2.40 6.79
C GLY A 134 -12.30 -3.60 6.95
N PRO A 135 -12.75 -4.71 7.56
CA PRO A 135 -11.94 -5.90 7.76
C PRO A 135 -12.01 -6.90 6.59
N HIS A 136 -12.71 -6.60 5.50
CA HIS A 136 -13.01 -7.58 4.44
C HIS A 136 -11.82 -7.96 3.55
N ALA A 137 -10.75 -7.16 3.56
CA ALA A 137 -9.57 -7.35 2.72
C ALA A 137 -8.29 -7.28 3.56
N PRO A 138 -8.03 -8.28 4.42
CA PRO A 138 -6.82 -8.32 5.24
C PRO A 138 -5.58 -8.53 4.35
N ALA A 139 -4.52 -7.76 4.60
CA ALA A 139 -3.20 -7.97 4.02
C ALA A 139 -2.44 -9.09 4.75
N SER A 140 -2.77 -9.36 6.01
CA SER A 140 -2.16 -10.40 6.83
C SER A 140 -3.16 -11.03 7.80
N THR A 141 -2.74 -12.07 8.51
CA THR A 141 -3.59 -12.77 9.47
C THR A 141 -4.00 -11.86 10.64
N ASN A 142 -5.28 -11.81 10.97
CA ASN A 142 -5.75 -11.10 12.17
C ASN A 142 -5.44 -11.86 13.48
N ARG A 143 -4.89 -13.08 13.38
CA ARG A 143 -4.59 -13.91 14.56
C ARG A 143 -3.43 -13.37 15.39
N THR A 144 -2.54 -12.56 14.80
CA THR A 144 -1.36 -11.99 15.48
C THR A 144 -1.49 -10.47 15.58
N ALA A 145 -0.81 -9.87 16.57
CA ALA A 145 -0.78 -8.42 16.73
C ALA A 145 -0.16 -7.73 15.49
N ASP A 146 0.94 -8.28 14.99
CA ASP A 146 1.65 -7.77 13.81
C ASP A 146 0.77 -7.83 12.56
N GLY A 147 0.07 -8.95 12.34
CA GLY A 147 -0.83 -9.07 11.19
C GLY A 147 -2.02 -8.11 11.29
N ARG A 148 -2.57 -7.87 12.49
CA ARG A 148 -3.57 -6.81 12.69
C ARG A 148 -3.02 -5.42 12.41
N GLN A 149 -1.76 -5.15 12.79
CA GLN A 149 -1.11 -3.88 12.44
C GLN A 149 -1.02 -3.66 10.93
N LEU A 150 -0.66 -4.71 10.18
CA LEU A 150 -0.62 -4.66 8.72
C LEU A 150 -2.01 -4.46 8.08
N ASN A 151 -3.08 -4.88 8.77
CA ASN A 151 -4.44 -4.71 8.28
C ASN A 151 -4.98 -3.30 8.50
N ARG A 152 -4.46 -2.56 9.49
CA ARG A 152 -4.78 -1.15 9.73
C ARG A 152 -3.95 -0.24 8.83
N ARG A 153 -4.32 -0.15 7.55
CA ARG A 153 -3.60 0.61 6.52
C ARG A 153 -4.54 1.43 5.63
N VAL A 154 -3.95 2.30 4.83
CA VAL A 154 -4.59 2.95 3.68
C VAL A 154 -3.90 2.47 2.41
N GLU A 155 -4.63 2.25 1.33
CA GLU A 155 -4.07 1.94 0.02
C GLU A 155 -4.40 3.05 -0.98
N LEU A 156 -3.47 3.34 -1.89
CA LEU A 156 -3.73 4.03 -3.14
C LEU A 156 -4.03 2.97 -4.18
N VAL A 157 -5.17 3.07 -4.85
CA VAL A 157 -5.56 2.13 -5.92
C VAL A 157 -5.79 2.92 -7.20
N GLU A 158 -5.26 2.43 -8.31
CA GLU A 158 -5.42 3.09 -9.60
C GLU A 158 -6.89 3.20 -10.01
N GLN A 159 -7.30 4.39 -10.46
CA GLN A 159 -8.59 4.59 -11.10
C GLN A 159 -8.39 4.68 -12.62
N LEU A 160 -8.67 3.58 -13.31
CA LEU A 160 -8.66 3.55 -14.77
C LEU A 160 -9.89 4.29 -15.35
N PRO A 161 -9.74 4.96 -16.50
CA PRO A 161 -10.87 5.49 -17.26
C PRO A 161 -11.87 4.35 -17.57
N GLN A 162 -13.16 4.66 -17.44
CA GLN A 162 -14.24 3.78 -17.88
C GLN A 162 -14.51 3.96 -19.37
#